data_AF-A0A2M7KUQ0-F1
#
_entry.id   AF-A0A2M7KUQ0-F1
#
_cell.length_a   1.000
_cell.length_b   1.000
_cell.length_c   1.000
_cell.angle_alpha   90.00
_cell.angle_beta   90.00
_cell.angle_gamma   90.00
#
_symmetry.space_group_name_H-M   'P 1'
#
loop_
_entity.id
_entity.type
_entity.pdbx_description
1 polymer ?
#
loop_
_entity_poly.entity_id
_entity_poly.type
_entity_poly.pdbx_seq_one_letter_code
_entity_poly.pdbx_strand_id
1 'polypeptide(L)'
;MNTDLHIAPTDLRDYAKAHGWVLVPEAIADRLYVLCRPDLGQRQLVFPMDTTAPDYRESVTRIAGKLAGIEARPVEAVLASLQELRDDTLRIRIHVESNAEASLPLGFAASVVAGAQQLLLSAACTVVNPQAHHPRLGRTEAQQLVDAA
;
A
#
# COMPACT_ATOMS: atom_id res chain seq x y z
N MET A 1 1.32 21.55 -3.13
CA MET A 1 1.96 20.28 -2.73
C MET A 1 2.15 19.46 -3.98
N ASN A 2 3.39 19.23 -4.41
CA ASN A 2 3.70 18.43 -5.59
C ASN A 2 4.05 17.02 -5.09
N THR A 3 3.03 16.18 -4.95
CA THR A 3 3.23 14.77 -4.59
C THR A 3 3.55 14.05 -5.89
N ASP A 4 4.79 13.57 -6.04
CA ASP A 4 5.17 12.69 -7.15
C ASP A 4 4.43 11.35 -6.96
N LEU A 5 3.20 11.30 -7.49
CA LEU A 5 2.32 10.14 -7.46
C LEU A 5 2.73 9.16 -8.55
N HIS A 6 3.68 8.29 -8.24
CA HIS A 6 4.03 7.19 -9.11
C HIS A 6 3.08 6.01 -8.89
N ILE A 7 1.84 6.11 -9.42
CA ILE A 7 0.87 5.01 -9.39
C ILE A 7 0.93 4.29 -10.74
N ALA A 8 1.26 2.99 -10.73
CA ALA A 8 1.25 2.21 -11.96
C ALA A 8 -0.20 2.01 -12.47
N PRO A 9 -0.42 2.00 -13.80
CA PRO A 9 -1.76 1.78 -14.36
C PRO A 9 -2.37 0.45 -13.89
N THR A 10 -1.54 -0.56 -13.70
CA THR A 10 -1.96 -1.87 -13.20
C THR A 10 -2.47 -1.82 -11.76
N ASP A 11 -1.91 -0.96 -10.91
CA ASP A 11 -2.32 -0.85 -9.51
C ASP A 11 -3.66 -0.13 -9.41
N LEU A 12 -3.86 0.94 -10.20
CA LEU A 12 -5.16 1.60 -10.30
C LEU A 12 -6.25 0.64 -10.79
N ARG A 13 -5.94 -0.19 -11.78
CA ARG A 13 -6.85 -1.23 -12.28
C ARG A 13 -7.16 -2.27 -11.20
N ASP A 14 -6.14 -2.79 -10.53
CA ASP A 14 -6.30 -3.88 -9.56
C ASP A 14 -7.04 -3.40 -8.30
N TYR A 15 -6.76 -2.19 -7.83
CA TYR A 15 -7.53 -1.51 -6.77
C TYR A 15 -9.00 -1.39 -7.16
N ALA A 16 -9.29 -0.87 -8.36
CA ALA A 16 -10.67 -0.74 -8.82
C ALA A 16 -11.36 -2.12 -8.90
N LYS A 17 -10.67 -3.14 -9.42
CA LYS A 17 -11.22 -4.51 -9.46
C LYS A 17 -11.54 -5.06 -8.07
N ALA A 18 -10.67 -4.84 -7.09
CA ALA A 18 -10.92 -5.24 -5.70
C ALA A 18 -12.17 -4.57 -5.11
N HIS A 19 -12.51 -3.37 -5.60
CA HIS A 19 -13.71 -2.60 -5.23
C HIS A 19 -14.90 -2.86 -6.17
N GLY A 20 -14.95 -4.02 -6.84
CA GLY A 20 -16.09 -4.47 -7.63
C GLY A 20 -16.20 -3.87 -9.03
N TRP A 21 -15.19 -3.13 -9.50
CA TRP A 21 -15.15 -2.65 -10.87
C TRP A 21 -14.76 -3.77 -11.85
N VAL A 22 -15.46 -3.83 -12.98
CA VAL A 22 -15.26 -4.85 -14.00
C VAL A 22 -14.58 -4.21 -15.21
N LEU A 23 -13.47 -4.82 -15.65
CA LEU A 23 -12.73 -4.39 -16.84
C LEU A 23 -13.54 -4.69 -18.11
N VAL A 24 -13.61 -3.72 -19.02
CA VAL A 24 -14.18 -3.83 -20.35
C VAL A 24 -13.06 -4.28 -21.32
N PRO A 25 -13.06 -5.54 -21.79
CA PRO A 25 -11.95 -6.09 -22.56
C PRO A 25 -11.69 -5.38 -23.89
N GLU A 26 -12.73 -4.81 -24.50
CA GLU A 26 -12.69 -4.19 -25.83
C GLU A 26 -11.73 -2.98 -25.85
N ALA A 27 -11.67 -2.22 -24.76
CA ALA A 27 -10.80 -1.03 -24.66
C ALA A 27 -9.31 -1.37 -24.52
N ILE A 28 -8.97 -2.64 -24.26
CA ILE A 28 -7.57 -3.08 -24.17
C ILE A 28 -6.85 -2.89 -25.50
N ALA A 29 -7.56 -3.11 -26.62
CA ALA A 29 -7.02 -2.91 -27.97
C ALA A 29 -6.53 -1.47 -28.18
N ASP A 30 -7.19 -0.50 -27.54
CA ASP A 30 -6.85 0.93 -27.61
C ASP A 30 -5.81 1.36 -26.56
N ARG A 31 -5.20 0.41 -25.84
CA ARG A 31 -4.26 0.67 -24.72
C ARG A 31 -4.89 1.51 -23.60
N LEU A 32 -6.19 1.33 -23.36
CA LEU A 32 -6.93 1.98 -22.28
C LEU A 32 -7.45 0.94 -21.28
N TYR A 33 -7.34 1.25 -19.99
CA TYR A 33 -8.14 0.60 -18.98
C TYR A 33 -9.48 1.31 -18.87
N VAL A 34 -10.53 0.58 -19.19
CA VAL A 34 -11.91 1.01 -19.06
C VAL A 34 -12.60 0.08 -18.09
N LEU A 35 -13.07 0.59 -16.95
CA LEU A 35 -13.78 -0.19 -15.95
C LEU A 35 -15.17 0.38 -15.66
N CYS A 36 -16.14 -0.52 -15.52
CA CYS A 36 -17.52 -0.20 -15.23
C CYS A 36 -17.94 -0.88 -13.92
N ARG A 37 -18.85 -0.26 -13.16
CA ARG A 37 -19.50 -0.88 -12.01
C ARG A 37 -21.01 -1.01 -12.28
N PRO A 38 -21.57 -2.23 -12.44
CA PRO A 38 -22.98 -2.42 -12.81
C PRO A 38 -23.96 -1.81 -11.81
N ASP A 39 -23.60 -1.77 -10.53
CA ASP A 39 -24.40 -1.27 -9.42
C ASP A 39 -24.45 0.26 -9.33
N LEU A 40 -23.47 0.97 -9.91
CA LEU A 40 -23.35 2.42 -9.78
C LEU A 40 -23.83 3.23 -11.00
N GLY A 41 -24.37 2.56 -12.03
CA GLY A 41 -25.06 3.16 -13.19
C GLY A 41 -24.24 4.18 -13.99
N GLN A 42 -23.89 3.86 -15.25
CA GLN A 42 -23.19 4.75 -16.21
C GLN A 42 -21.86 5.37 -15.73
N ARG A 43 -21.35 5.02 -14.54
CA ARG A 43 -20.03 5.46 -14.10
C ARG A 43 -18.96 4.56 -14.67
N GLN A 44 -17.95 5.21 -15.26
CA GLN A 44 -16.81 4.54 -15.87
C GLN A 44 -15.50 5.19 -15.41
N LEU A 45 -14.51 4.34 -15.16
CA LEU A 45 -13.12 4.73 -14.97
C LEU A 45 -12.40 4.48 -16.29
N VAL A 46 -11.72 5.50 -16.82
CA VAL A 46 -11.02 5.43 -18.10
C VAL A 46 -9.65 6.06 -17.91
N PHE A 47 -8.60 5.32 -18.21
CA PHE A 47 -7.22 5.79 -18.11
C PHE A 47 -6.28 5.01 -19.01
N PRO A 48 -5.15 5.61 -19.45
CA PRO A 48 -4.14 4.94 -20.25
C PRO A 48 -3.46 3.77 -19.52
N MET A 49 -3.02 2.78 -20.28
CA MET A 49 -2.14 1.70 -19.79
C MET A 49 -0.67 2.12 -19.67
N ASP A 50 -0.33 3.32 -20.13
CA ASP A 50 1.03 3.81 -20.24
C ASP A 50 1.21 5.08 -19.39
N THR A 51 2.22 5.09 -18.52
CA THR A 51 2.54 6.23 -17.67
C THR A 51 3.12 7.41 -18.45
N THR A 52 3.59 7.18 -19.67
CA THR A 52 4.15 8.22 -20.55
C THR A 52 3.08 9.02 -21.30
N ALA A 53 1.80 8.65 -21.20
CA ALA A 53 0.71 9.40 -21.81
C ALA A 53 0.68 10.85 -21.25
N PRO A 54 0.54 11.88 -22.09
CA PRO A 54 0.69 13.29 -21.69
C PRO A 54 -0.17 13.73 -20.49
N ASP A 55 -1.34 13.12 -20.37
CA ASP A 55 -2.41 13.41 -19.42
C ASP A 55 -2.62 12.28 -18.39
N TYR A 56 -1.65 11.35 -18.27
CA TYR A 56 -1.74 10.22 -17.34
C TYR A 56 -1.96 10.67 -15.90
N ARG A 57 -1.16 11.63 -15.43
CA ARG A 57 -1.24 12.14 -14.05
C ARG A 57 -2.60 12.79 -13.74
N GLU A 58 -3.15 13.52 -14.71
CA GLU A 58 -4.48 14.11 -14.58
C GLU A 58 -5.55 13.01 -14.54
N SER A 59 -5.42 11.99 -15.39
CA SER A 59 -6.31 10.83 -15.43
C SER A 59 -6.35 10.08 -14.09
N VAL A 60 -5.19 9.83 -13.48
CA VAL A 60 -5.08 9.22 -12.14
C VAL A 60 -5.79 10.08 -11.10
N THR A 61 -5.52 11.39 -11.07
CA THR A 61 -6.13 12.33 -10.12
C THR A 61 -7.66 12.37 -10.27
N ARG A 62 -8.14 12.41 -11.51
CA ARG A 62 -9.58 12.38 -11.83
C ARG A 62 -10.24 11.10 -11.35
N ILE A 63 -9.57 9.95 -11.51
CA ILE A 63 -10.08 8.66 -11.05
C ILE A 63 -10.07 8.57 -9.53
N ALA A 64 -8.99 8.99 -8.88
CA ALA A 64 -8.93 9.05 -7.42
C ALA A 64 -10.08 9.89 -6.85
N GLY A 65 -10.39 11.04 -7.48
CA GLY A 65 -11.55 11.86 -7.13
C GLY A 65 -12.89 11.14 -7.31
N LYS A 66 -13.08 10.38 -8.41
CA LYS A 66 -14.28 9.57 -8.63
C LYS A 66 -14.43 8.47 -7.57
N LEU A 67 -13.34 7.76 -7.26
CA LEU A 67 -13.30 6.70 -6.27
C LEU A 67 -13.59 7.24 -4.87
N ALA A 68 -12.94 8.34 -4.49
CA ALA A 68 -13.16 9.04 -3.22
C ALA A 68 -14.64 9.41 -3.01
N GLY A 69 -15.30 9.96 -4.04
CA GLY A 69 -16.72 10.29 -3.97
C GLY A 69 -17.64 9.07 -3.85
N ILE A 70 -17.25 7.92 -4.37
CA ILE A 70 -18.01 6.66 -4.30
C ILE A 70 -17.79 5.95 -2.96
N GLU A 71 -16.55 5.93 -2.48
CA GLU A 71 -16.15 5.31 -1.22
C GLU A 71 -16.46 6.17 0.01
N ALA A 72 -16.91 7.42 -0.19
CA ALA A 72 -17.12 8.43 0.85
C ALA A 72 -15.86 8.63 1.73
N ARG A 73 -14.68 8.64 1.09
CA ARG A 73 -13.38 8.84 1.72
C ARG A 73 -12.66 10.05 1.11
N PRO A 74 -11.76 10.71 1.83
CA PRO A 74 -10.95 11.79 1.25
C PRO A 74 -10.04 11.25 0.13
N VAL A 75 -9.75 12.08 -0.87
CA VAL A 75 -8.96 11.70 -2.05
C VAL A 75 -7.56 11.22 -1.63
N GLU A 76 -6.98 11.87 -0.63
CA GLU A 76 -5.67 11.55 -0.08
C GLU A 76 -5.61 10.12 0.48
N ALA A 77 -6.71 9.65 1.10
CA ALA A 77 -6.77 8.29 1.62
C ALA A 77 -6.87 7.24 0.51
N VAL A 78 -7.56 7.55 -0.60
CA VAL A 78 -7.61 6.67 -1.77
C VAL A 78 -6.25 6.61 -2.46
N LEU A 79 -5.58 7.76 -2.61
CA LEU A 79 -4.23 7.82 -3.18
C LEU A 79 -3.22 7.04 -2.34
N ALA A 80 -3.26 7.16 -1.01
CA ALA A 80 -2.43 6.36 -0.12
C ALA A 80 -2.69 4.85 -0.31
N SER A 81 -3.96 4.42 -0.33
CA SER A 81 -4.31 3.01 -0.57
C SER A 81 -3.88 2.50 -1.96
N LEU A 82 -3.82 3.37 -2.97
CA LEU A 82 -3.31 3.03 -4.30
C LEU A 82 -1.79 2.84 -4.32
N GLN A 83 -1.06 3.63 -3.54
CA GLN A 83 0.40 3.51 -3.41
C GLN A 83 0.77 2.26 -2.61
N GLU A 84 0.01 1.95 -1.56
CA GLU A 84 0.23 0.80 -0.67
C GLU A 84 -0.26 -0.54 -1.25
N LEU A 85 -0.86 -0.56 -2.45
CA LEU A 85 -1.54 -1.76 -2.97
C LEU A 85 -0.61 -2.98 -3.12
N ARG A 86 0.68 -2.74 -3.38
CA ARG A 86 1.70 -3.78 -3.53
C ARG A 86 2.54 -3.98 -2.28
N ASP A 87 2.25 -3.23 -1.23
CA ASP A 87 3.05 -3.20 -0.02
C ASP A 87 2.39 -4.11 1.04
N ASP A 88 3.17 -5.04 1.57
CA ASP A 88 2.75 -5.79 2.75
C ASP A 88 2.86 -4.89 4.00
N THR A 89 1.72 -4.54 4.59
CA THR A 89 1.71 -3.65 5.76
C THR A 89 1.64 -4.44 7.07
N LEU A 90 2.61 -4.22 7.95
CA LEU A 90 2.59 -4.71 9.33
C LEU A 90 2.26 -3.57 10.30
N ARG A 91 1.18 -3.72 11.07
CA ARG A 91 0.75 -2.74 12.08
C ARG A 91 1.02 -3.26 13.49
N ILE A 92 1.89 -2.58 14.21
CA ILE A 92 2.23 -2.90 15.60
C ILE A 92 1.50 -1.92 16.53
N ARG A 93 0.73 -2.45 17.47
CA ARG A 93 0.11 -1.67 18.55
C ARG A 93 0.61 -2.22 19.88
N ILE A 94 1.03 -1.31 20.76
CA ILE A 94 1.52 -1.68 22.09
C ILE A 94 0.53 -1.18 23.13
N HIS A 95 0.14 -2.09 24.01
CA HIS A 95 -0.70 -1.81 25.16
C HIS A 95 0.18 -1.76 26.40
N VAL A 96 0.10 -0.66 27.15
CA VAL A 96 0.80 -0.49 28.43
C VAL A 96 -0.25 -0.31 29.51
N GLU A 97 -0.26 -1.19 30.52
CA GLU A 97 -1.09 -1.01 31.70
C GLU A 97 -0.46 0.08 32.58
N SER A 98 -1.07 1.26 32.62
CA SER A 98 -0.61 2.38 33.45
C SER A 98 -1.46 2.45 34.72
N ASN A 99 -0.89 2.01 35.85
CA ASN A 99 -1.56 2.09 37.16
C ASN A 99 -1.21 3.36 37.95
N ALA A 100 -0.26 4.18 37.49
CA ALA A 100 0.00 5.50 38.03
C ALA A 100 0.82 6.30 36.99
N GLU A 101 0.29 7.47 36.60
CA GLU A 101 0.85 8.41 35.63
C GLU A 101 0.99 7.88 34.19
N ALA A 102 0.06 8.33 33.33
CA ALA A 102 0.06 8.09 31.90
C ALA A 102 1.20 8.86 31.20
N SER A 103 2.44 8.44 31.45
CA SER A 103 3.62 8.94 30.74
C SER A 103 4.31 7.79 30.00
N LEU A 104 4.70 8.04 28.75
CA LEU A 104 5.58 7.16 28.01
C LEU A 104 6.99 7.74 28.05
N PRO A 105 8.02 6.96 28.44
CA PRO A 105 9.40 7.42 28.35
C PRO A 105 9.74 7.85 26.93
N LEU A 106 10.52 8.91 26.75
CA LEU A 106 10.93 9.38 25.41
C LEU A 106 11.64 8.28 24.59
N GLY A 107 12.45 7.45 25.25
CA GLY A 107 13.14 6.32 24.62
C GLY A 107 12.22 5.17 24.19
N PHE A 108 10.95 5.18 24.58
CA PHE A 108 9.99 4.13 24.24
C PHE A 108 9.79 4.03 22.73
N ALA A 109 9.60 5.15 22.03
CA ALA A 109 9.42 5.10 20.57
C ALA A 109 10.62 4.43 19.86
N ALA A 110 11.84 4.74 20.29
CA ALA A 110 13.06 4.13 19.77
C ALA A 110 13.12 2.62 20.04
N SER A 111 12.72 2.15 21.22
CA SER A 111 12.71 0.72 21.53
C SER A 111 11.65 -0.04 20.72
N VAL A 112 10.52 0.59 20.41
CA VAL A 112 9.48 0.01 19.55
C VAL A 112 9.98 -0.20 18.13
N VAL A 113 10.62 0.81 17.53
CA VAL A 113 11.19 0.72 16.19
C VAL A 113 12.28 -0.36 16.14
N ALA A 114 13.19 -0.37 17.12
CA ALA A 114 14.23 -1.39 17.21
C ALA A 114 13.64 -2.81 17.38
N GLY A 115 12.60 -2.96 18.19
CA GLY A 115 11.90 -4.24 18.36
C GLY A 115 11.19 -4.72 17.09
N ALA A 116 10.57 -3.80 16.34
CA ALA A 116 9.96 -4.11 15.04
C ALA A 116 11.00 -4.61 14.02
N GLN A 117 12.16 -3.95 13.97
CA GLN A 117 13.29 -4.38 13.14
C GLN A 117 13.78 -5.78 13.53
N GLN A 118 13.95 -6.04 14.83
CA GLN A 118 14.35 -7.36 15.33
C GLN A 118 13.34 -8.46 15.01
N LEU A 119 12.05 -8.15 15.10
CA LEU A 119 10.96 -9.07 14.73
C LEU A 119 11.06 -9.47 13.25
N LEU A 120 11.25 -8.49 12.35
CA LEU A 120 11.42 -8.74 10.92
C LEU A 120 12.68 -9.57 10.63
N LEU A 121 13.82 -9.22 11.23
CA LEU A 121 15.07 -9.96 11.08
C LEU A 121 14.95 -11.42 11.55
N SER A 122 14.28 -11.66 12.68
CA SER A 122 14.07 -13.00 13.22
C SER A 122 13.16 -13.85 12.32
N ALA A 123 12.09 -13.24 11.79
CA ALA A 123 11.22 -13.90 10.82
C ALA A 123 11.98 -14.25 9.53
N ALA A 124 12.77 -13.33 8.98
CA ALA A 124 13.59 -13.57 7.79
C ALA A 124 14.66 -14.66 8.04
N CYS A 125 15.32 -14.66 9.20
CA CYS A 125 16.26 -15.72 9.59
C CYS A 125 15.59 -17.11 9.61
N THR A 126 14.32 -17.18 10.02
CA THR A 126 13.54 -18.42 10.06
C THR A 126 13.27 -18.97 8.65
N VAL A 127 13.06 -18.10 7.66
CA VAL A 127 12.90 -18.52 6.25
C VAL A 127 14.19 -19.14 5.73
N VAL A 128 15.35 -18.56 6.05
CA VAL A 128 16.67 -19.06 5.60
C VAL A 128 17.06 -20.35 6.33
N ASN A 129 16.80 -20.43 7.63
CA ASN A 129 17.11 -21.59 8.45
C ASN A 129 16.09 -21.77 9.57
N PRO A 130 15.10 -22.65 9.41
CA PRO A 130 14.01 -22.81 10.36
C PRO A 130 14.50 -23.23 11.76
N GLN A 131 14.32 -22.33 12.73
CA GLN A 131 14.62 -22.57 14.15
C GLN A 131 13.61 -21.84 15.02
N ALA A 132 13.28 -22.42 16.18
CA ALA A 132 12.34 -21.81 17.12
C ALA A 132 12.88 -20.52 17.77
N HIS A 133 14.21 -20.39 17.87
CA HIS A 133 14.86 -19.23 18.47
C HIS A 133 16.19 -18.95 17.76
N HIS A 134 16.39 -17.68 17.36
CA HIS A 134 17.61 -17.22 16.68
C HIS A 134 18.48 -16.40 17.65
N PRO A 135 19.53 -16.98 18.25
CA PRO A 135 20.37 -16.25 19.23
C PRO A 135 21.24 -15.16 18.60
N ARG A 136 21.44 -15.18 17.27
CA ARG A 136 22.15 -14.17 16.50
C ARG A 136 21.36 -13.87 15.23
N LEU A 137 21.11 -12.59 14.96
CA LEU A 137 20.37 -12.10 13.79
C LEU A 137 21.30 -11.66 12.66
N GLY A 138 22.48 -12.28 12.53
CA GLY A 138 23.56 -11.84 11.65
C GLY A 138 23.57 -12.49 10.26
N ARG A 139 22.45 -13.01 9.76
CA ARG A 139 22.40 -13.61 8.42
C ARG A 139 22.26 -12.52 7.37
N THR A 140 23.14 -12.55 6.36
CA THR A 140 23.21 -11.52 5.32
C THR A 140 21.91 -11.39 4.54
N GLU A 141 21.27 -12.50 4.19
CA GLU A 141 20.01 -12.51 3.43
C GLU A 141 18.85 -11.90 4.23
N ALA A 142 18.82 -12.13 5.54
CA ALA A 142 17.83 -11.54 6.43
C ALA A 142 18.04 -10.02 6.57
N GLN A 143 19.30 -9.57 6.64
CA GLN A 143 19.64 -8.15 6.71
C GLN A 143 19.29 -7.43 5.41
N GLN A 144 19.56 -8.05 4.25
CA GLN A 144 19.20 -7.50 2.94
C GLN A 144 17.71 -7.23 2.79
N LEU A 145 16.85 -8.09 3.33
CA LEU A 145 15.40 -7.87 3.33
C LEU A 145 15.02 -6.60 4.10
N VAL A 146 15.61 -6.42 5.29
CA VAL A 146 15.29 -5.29 6.18
C VAL A 146 15.89 -3.98 5.68
N ASP A 147 17.05 -4.02 5.02
CA ASP A 147 17.68 -2.83 4.42
C ASP A 147 16.97 -2.37 3.13
N ALA A 148 16.23 -3.28 2.47
CA ALA A 148 15.46 -2.99 1.26
C ALA A 148 14.01 -2.58 1.52
N ALA A 149 13.53 -2.72 2.75
CA ALA A 149 12.19 -2.34 3.21
C ALA A 149 12.14 -0.86 3.64
#